data_AF-A0A2N2BL64-F1
#
_entry.id   AF-A0A2N2BL64-F1
#
_cell.length_a   1.000
_cell.length_b   1.000
_cell.length_c   1.000
_cell.angle_alpha   90.00
_cell.angle_beta   90.00
_cell.angle_gamma   90.00
#
_symmetry.space_group_name_H-M   'P 1'
#
loop_
_entity.id
_entity.type
_entity.pdbx_description
1 polymer ?
#
loop_
_entity_poly.entity_id
_entity_poly.type
_entity_poly.pdbx_seq_one_letter_code
_entity_poly.pdbx_strand_id
1 'polypeptide(L)'
;SLPDNPYKSLSDEYFKKGPGSIFTFGIKGGIAAARKFIDSLTLFTHLANVADAKSLVIHPATTTHQQLSGDDLIAAGISEDMIRLSIGLEHSDDILADLDQALTKAL
;
A
#
# COMPACT_ATOMS: atom_id res chain seq x y z
N SER A 1 5.26 9.26 10.84
CA SER A 1 4.36 9.62 9.72
C SER A 1 5.08 10.61 8.80
N LEU A 2 4.68 10.77 7.54
CA LEU A 2 5.31 11.72 6.61
C LEU A 2 5.00 13.18 7.01
N PRO A 3 5.85 14.17 6.69
CA PRO A 3 5.68 15.57 7.12
C PRO A 3 4.37 16.22 6.69
N ASP A 4 3.83 15.81 5.54
CA ASP A 4 2.61 16.30 4.90
C ASP A 4 1.34 15.57 5.36
N ASN A 5 1.46 14.56 6.23
CA ASN A 5 0.31 13.84 6.76
C ASN A 5 -0.42 14.71 7.82
N PRO A 6 -1.74 14.93 7.72
CA PRO A 6 -2.50 15.77 8.66
C PRO A 6 -2.44 15.27 10.11
N TYR A 7 -2.17 13.98 10.32
CA TYR A 7 -2.03 13.36 11.64
C TYR A 7 -0.59 13.26 12.11
N LYS A 8 0.37 13.95 11.48
CA LYS A 8 1.80 13.90 11.84
C LYS A 8 2.04 14.23 13.31
N SER A 9 1.43 15.29 13.83
CA SER A 9 1.59 15.69 15.23
C SER A 9 1.11 14.61 16.20
N LEU A 10 -0.06 14.01 15.94
CA LEU A 10 -0.59 12.91 16.75
C LEU A 10 0.27 11.65 16.62
N SER A 11 0.79 11.39 15.42
CA SER A 11 1.71 10.26 15.20
C SER A 11 2.99 10.43 16.03
N ASP A 12 3.56 11.63 16.09
CA ASP A 12 4.77 11.90 16.88
C ASP A 12 4.49 11.86 18.39
N GLU A 13 3.27 12.23 18.79
CA GLU A 13 2.81 12.15 20.18
C GLU A 13 2.69 10.69 20.64
N TYR A 14 1.93 9.87 19.91
CA TYR A 14 1.57 8.52 20.36
C TYR A 14 2.55 7.42 19.94
N PHE A 15 3.25 7.58 18.81
CA PHE A 15 4.13 6.53 18.27
C PHE A 15 5.62 6.90 18.38
N LYS A 16 6.13 6.95 19.61
CA LYS A 16 7.53 7.32 19.91
C LYS A 16 8.60 6.43 19.24
N LYS A 17 8.24 5.22 18.82
CA LYS A 17 9.12 4.26 18.14
C LYS A 17 8.85 4.14 16.63
N GLY A 18 8.00 5.01 16.09
CA GLY A 18 7.59 5.00 14.69
C GLY A 18 6.16 4.48 14.49
N PRO A 19 5.46 4.94 13.43
CA PRO A 19 4.02 4.73 13.22
C PRO A 19 3.63 3.33 12.70
N GLY A 20 4.59 2.40 12.59
CA GLY A 20 4.38 1.08 11.98
C GLY A 20 4.82 1.00 10.51
N SER A 21 4.39 -0.07 9.85
CA SER A 21 4.89 -0.51 8.53
C SER A 21 3.78 -0.66 7.46
N ILE A 22 2.64 -0.01 7.69
CA ILE A 22 1.51 -0.02 6.75
C ILE A 22 1.51 1.28 5.95
N PHE A 23 1.46 1.16 4.62
CA PHE A 23 1.45 2.29 3.71
C PHE A 23 0.31 2.15 2.70
N THR A 24 -0.31 3.26 2.34
CA THR A 24 -1.30 3.33 1.26
C THR A 24 -0.92 4.42 0.28
N PHE A 25 -1.10 4.16 -1.02
CA PHE A 25 -0.87 5.13 -2.09
C PHE A 25 -1.64 4.73 -3.35
N GLY A 26 -1.86 5.70 -4.25
CA GLY A 26 -2.35 5.45 -5.61
C GLY A 26 -1.21 5.53 -6.63
N ILE A 27 -1.43 4.97 -7.82
CA ILE A 27 -0.45 5.00 -8.91
C ILE A 27 -0.98 5.82 -10.09
N LYS A 28 -0.13 6.70 -10.64
CA LYS A 28 -0.43 7.43 -11.88
C LYS A 28 -0.72 6.43 -13.00
N GLY A 29 -1.85 6.59 -13.68
CA GLY A 29 -2.37 5.60 -14.64
C GLY A 29 -3.56 4.80 -14.11
N GLY A 30 -3.96 5.02 -12.85
CA GLY A 30 -5.20 4.49 -12.28
C GLY A 30 -5.18 2.98 -12.10
N ILE A 31 -6.37 2.37 -12.08
CA ILE A 31 -6.57 0.95 -11.75
C ILE A 31 -5.75 -0.02 -12.63
N ALA A 32 -5.56 0.30 -13.92
CA ALA A 32 -4.77 -0.53 -14.82
C ALA A 32 -3.28 -0.55 -14.43
N ALA A 33 -2.73 0.61 -14.08
CA ALA A 33 -1.35 0.72 -13.60
C ALA A 33 -1.19 0.09 -12.20
N ALA A 34 -2.17 0.29 -11.31
CA ALA A 34 -2.18 -0.33 -9.99
C ALA A 34 -2.16 -1.86 -10.09
N ARG A 35 -2.99 -2.45 -10.95
CA ARG A 35 -2.99 -3.90 -11.22
C ARG A 35 -1.66 -4.36 -11.78
N LYS A 36 -1.12 -3.67 -12.79
CA LYS A 36 0.17 -4.01 -13.41
C LYS A 36 1.32 -3.95 -12.40
N PHE A 37 1.30 -2.97 -11.49
CA PHE A 37 2.26 -2.88 -10.40
C PHE A 37 2.19 -4.10 -9.48
N ILE A 38 1.00 -4.44 -8.97
CA ILE A 38 0.81 -5.61 -8.09
C ILE A 38 1.27 -6.89 -8.77
N ASP A 39 0.86 -7.10 -10.02
CA ASP A 39 1.21 -8.29 -10.82
C ASP A 39 2.73 -8.34 -11.15
N SER A 40 3.44 -7.21 -11.07
CA SER A 40 4.87 -7.12 -11.36
C SER A 40 5.77 -7.34 -10.15
N LEU A 41 5.24 -7.30 -8.93
CA LEU A 41 6.01 -7.53 -7.70
C LEU A 41 6.47 -8.99 -7.62
N THR A 42 7.71 -9.18 -7.18
CA THR A 42 8.35 -10.50 -7.11
C THR A 42 8.68 -10.93 -5.69
N LEU A 43 8.76 -9.96 -4.76
CA LEU A 43 9.00 -10.18 -3.34
C LEU A 43 7.68 -10.15 -2.55
N PHE A 44 6.80 -9.19 -2.86
CA PHE A 44 5.54 -9.02 -2.14
C PHE A 44 4.54 -10.13 -2.47
N THR A 45 3.84 -10.62 -1.45
CA THR A 45 2.74 -11.58 -1.64
C THR A 45 1.39 -10.86 -1.67
N HIS A 46 0.58 -11.11 -2.70
CA HIS A 46 -0.77 -10.56 -2.78
C HIS A 46 -1.71 -11.31 -1.83
N LEU A 47 -1.92 -10.77 -0.63
CA LEU A 47 -2.68 -11.43 0.44
C LEU A 47 -3.38 -10.39 1.33
N ALA A 48 -4.59 -10.74 1.82
CA ALA A 48 -5.43 -9.81 2.59
C ALA A 48 -4.95 -9.49 4.01
N ASN A 49 -3.96 -10.24 4.49
CA ASN A 49 -3.38 -10.13 5.82
C ASN A 49 -2.59 -8.81 5.99
N VAL A 50 -2.12 -8.55 7.22
CA VAL A 50 -1.24 -7.42 7.57
C VAL A 50 -0.27 -7.85 8.67
N ALA A 51 0.84 -7.12 8.81
CA ALA A 51 1.83 -7.29 9.88
C ALA A 51 2.43 -8.70 9.97
N ASP A 52 2.66 -9.34 8.82
CA ASP A 52 3.39 -10.59 8.70
C ASP A 52 4.92 -10.31 8.63
N ALA A 53 5.73 -11.32 8.88
CA ALA A 53 7.16 -11.27 8.61
C ALA A 53 7.46 -11.12 7.11
N LYS A 54 6.53 -11.55 6.24
CA LYS A 54 6.59 -11.33 4.79
C LYS A 54 5.93 -10.01 4.38
N SER A 55 6.51 -9.37 3.38
CA SER A 55 5.94 -8.18 2.75
C SER A 55 4.69 -8.54 1.94
N LEU A 56 3.60 -7.82 2.19
CA LEU A 56 2.28 -8.07 1.59
C LEU A 56 1.80 -6.85 0.82
N VAL A 57 1.09 -7.11 -0.28
CA VAL A 57 0.45 -6.09 -1.11
C VAL A 57 -1.01 -6.45 -1.30
N ILE A 58 -1.88 -5.45 -1.40
CA ILE A 58 -3.28 -5.67 -1.78
C ILE A 58 -3.89 -4.46 -2.48
N HIS A 59 -4.88 -4.73 -3.32
CA HIS A 59 -5.77 -3.74 -3.91
C HIS A 59 -7.10 -3.69 -3.15
N PRO A 60 -7.32 -2.74 -2.20
CA PRO A 60 -8.46 -2.79 -1.27
C PRO A 60 -9.82 -2.83 -1.97
N ALA A 61 -9.99 -2.03 -3.05
CA ALA A 61 -11.26 -1.90 -3.76
C ALA A 61 -11.75 -3.22 -4.37
N THR A 62 -10.86 -4.10 -4.82
CA THR A 62 -11.24 -5.39 -5.44
C THR A 62 -11.04 -6.59 -4.53
N THR A 63 -10.75 -6.38 -3.25
CA THR A 63 -10.44 -7.47 -2.31
C THR A 63 -11.18 -7.30 -0.99
N THR A 64 -10.60 -6.57 -0.04
CA THR A 64 -11.11 -6.42 1.33
C THR A 64 -12.36 -5.56 1.40
N HIS A 65 -12.53 -4.64 0.46
CA HIS A 65 -13.66 -3.71 0.40
C HIS A 65 -14.53 -3.91 -0.85
N GLN A 66 -14.43 -5.08 -1.50
CA GLN A 66 -15.13 -5.39 -2.76
C GLN A 66 -16.67 -5.35 -2.66
N GLN A 67 -17.22 -5.35 -1.45
CA GLN A 67 -18.67 -5.29 -1.20
C GLN A 67 -19.21 -3.86 -1.18
N LEU A 68 -18.34 -2.85 -1.15
CA LEU A 68 -18.72 -1.45 -1.16
C LEU A 68 -19.04 -0.97 -2.57
N SER A 69 -19.99 -0.05 -2.69
CA SER A 69 -20.22 0.69 -3.93
C SER A 69 -19.07 1.67 -4.20
N GLY A 70 -18.97 2.20 -5.43
CA GLY A 70 -17.97 3.22 -5.77
C GLY A 70 -18.07 4.46 -4.87
N ASP A 71 -19.30 4.91 -4.58
CA ASP A 71 -19.55 6.05 -3.69
C ASP A 71 -19.13 5.76 -2.25
N ASP A 72 -19.40 4.54 -1.75
CA ASP A 72 -19.00 4.13 -0.40
C ASP A 72 -17.48 3.98 -0.26
N LEU A 73 -16.79 3.51 -1.31
CA LEU A 73 -15.32 3.45 -1.34
C LEU A 73 -14.73 4.86 -1.19
N ILE A 74 -15.23 5.81 -1.98
CA ILE A 74 -14.79 7.22 -1.93
C ILE A 74 -15.09 7.81 -0.55
N ALA A 75 -16.27 7.56 0.01
CA ALA A 75 -16.64 8.02 1.35
C ALA A 75 -15.73 7.44 2.45
N ALA A 76 -15.25 6.20 2.27
CA ALA A 76 -14.28 5.56 3.14
C ALA A 76 -12.82 6.02 2.90
N GLY A 77 -12.59 6.92 1.94
CA GLY A 77 -11.26 7.41 1.56
C GLY A 77 -10.44 6.42 0.74
N ILE A 78 -11.09 5.43 0.12
CA ILE A 78 -10.47 4.41 -0.72
C ILE A 78 -10.67 4.79 -2.19
N SER A 79 -9.58 5.14 -2.88
CA SER A 79 -9.62 5.32 -4.32
C SER A 79 -9.59 3.96 -5.05
N GLU A 80 -10.15 3.92 -6.26
CA GLU A 80 -10.19 2.69 -7.08
C GLU A 80 -8.82 2.18 -7.50
N ASP A 81 -7.77 2.99 -7.40
CA ASP A 81 -6.38 2.65 -7.71
C ASP A 81 -5.51 2.47 -6.46
N MET A 82 -6.12 2.48 -5.27
CA MET A 82 -5.39 2.39 -4.02
C MET A 82 -4.67 1.05 -3.90
N ILE A 83 -3.40 1.13 -3.50
CA ILE A 83 -2.58 0.01 -3.11
C ILE A 83 -2.27 0.14 -1.62
N ARG A 84 -2.36 -0.98 -0.90
CA ARG A 84 -1.91 -1.08 0.49
C ARG A 84 -0.72 -2.02 0.58
N LEU A 85 0.38 -1.54 1.14
CA LEU A 85 1.55 -2.34 1.49
C LEU A 85 1.58 -2.60 2.99
N SER A 86 1.97 -3.82 3.35
CA SER A 86 2.43 -4.18 4.68
C SER A 86 3.87 -4.63 4.56
N ILE A 87 4.81 -3.81 5.04
CA ILE A 87 6.24 -4.10 4.94
C ILE A 87 6.62 -5.15 5.99
N GLY A 88 7.22 -6.24 5.51
CA GLY A 88 7.72 -7.35 6.31
C GLY A 88 9.11 -7.08 6.90
N LEU A 89 9.86 -8.16 7.11
CA LEU A 89 11.19 -8.16 7.73
C LEU A 89 12.31 -8.52 6.75
N GLU A 90 12.03 -8.51 5.44
CA GLU A 90 13.05 -8.68 4.41
C GLU A 90 14.08 -7.53 4.43
N HIS A 91 15.20 -7.73 3.73
CA HIS A 91 16.22 -6.69 3.63
C HIS A 91 15.65 -5.45 2.93
N SER A 92 15.88 -4.26 3.48
CA SER A 92 15.29 -3.02 2.96
C SER A 92 15.63 -2.77 1.49
N ASP A 93 16.85 -3.11 1.08
CA ASP A 93 17.30 -2.89 -0.29
C ASP A 93 16.56 -3.78 -1.29
N ASP A 94 16.20 -5.02 -0.90
CA ASP A 94 15.44 -5.93 -1.75
C ASP A 94 13.99 -5.45 -1.89
N ILE A 95 13.41 -4.92 -0.81
CA ILE A 95 12.07 -4.32 -0.82
C ILE A 95 12.05 -3.10 -1.75
N LEU A 96 13.03 -2.21 -1.62
CA LEU A 96 13.13 -1.02 -2.46
C LEU A 96 13.37 -1.39 -3.93
N ALA A 97 14.22 -2.38 -4.21
CA ALA A 97 14.47 -2.86 -5.57
C ALA A 97 13.22 -3.47 -6.21
N ASP A 98 12.44 -4.26 -5.46
CA ASP A 98 11.20 -4.85 -5.98
C ASP A 98 10.11 -3.80 -6.23
N LEU A 99 10.00 -2.78 -5.37
CA LEU A 99 9.10 -1.66 -5.58
C LEU A 99 9.50 -0.83 -6.81
N ASP A 100 10.78 -0.52 -6.98
CA ASP A 100 11.30 0.29 -8.09
C ASP A 100 11.08 -0.41 -9.45
N GLN A 101 11.40 -1.70 -9.54
CA GLN A 101 11.19 -2.45 -10.79
C GLN A 101 9.69 -2.58 -11.12
N ALA A 102 8.83 -2.78 -10.12
CA ALA A 102 7.39 -2.89 -10.33
C ALA A 102 6.78 -1.56 -10.75
N LEU A 103 7.21 -0.44 -10.16
CA LEU A 103 6.80 0.91 -10.56
C LEU A 103 7.25 1.22 -12.00
N THR A 104 8.49 0.90 -12.35
CA THR A 104 9.04 1.10 -13.71
C THR A 104 8.27 0.31 -14.76
N LYS A 105 7.82 -0.91 -14.43
CA LYS A 105 6.97 -1.70 -15.33
C LYS A 105 5.55 -1.15 -15.41
N ALA A 106 5.00 -0.60 -14.34
CA ALA A 106 3.61 -0.16 -14.28
C ALA A 106 3.34 1.14 -15.03
N LEU A 107 4.30 2.08 -14.97
CA LEU A 107 4.28 3.38 -15.63
C LEU A 107 4.67 3.29 -17.11
#